data_AF-X1RWF2-F1
#
_entry.id   AF-X1RWF2-F1
#
_cell.length_a   1.000
_cell.length_b   1.000
_cell.length_c   1.000
_cell.angle_alpha   90.00
_cell.angle_beta   90.00
_cell.angle_gamma   90.00
#
_symmetry.space_group_name_H-M   'P 1'
#
loop_
_entity.id
_entity.type
_entity.pdbx_description
1 polymer ?
#
loop_
_entity_poly.entity_id
_entity_poly.type
_entity_poly.pdbx_seq_one_letter_code
_entity_poly.pdbx_strand_id
1 'polypeptide(L)'
;WMLVSWLVVAALVLASCGEAVPGEQEEEEEEEPVGQQEEEEEGIKKVSRDQTLILIWSGTEGRYVDYELWNPFAIGSNHQNGPGIFYEPLYYYSAFDDKEIPWLSPAAIVTVSSASLTLSIFRTTV
;
A
#
# COMPACT_ATOMS: atom_id res chain seq x y z
N TRP A 1 5.09 18.75 -54.98
CA TRP A 1 5.55 18.03 -53.78
C TRP A 1 4.52 18.01 -52.64
N MET A 2 3.82 19.11 -52.33
CA MET A 2 2.74 19.09 -51.31
C MET A 2 1.51 18.22 -51.67
N LEU A 3 1.16 18.07 -52.95
CA LEU A 3 -0.01 17.27 -53.39
C LEU A 3 0.21 15.75 -53.33
N VAL A 4 1.46 15.29 -53.40
CA VAL A 4 1.80 13.87 -53.32
C VAL A 4 1.67 13.37 -51.88
N SER A 5 1.95 14.23 -50.90
CA SER A 5 1.83 13.91 -49.48
C SER A 5 0.38 13.72 -49.04
N TRP A 6 -0.57 14.44 -49.66
CA TRP A 6 -1.99 14.33 -49.31
C TRP A 6 -2.62 13.02 -49.82
N LEU A 7 -2.21 12.58 -51.00
CA LEU A 7 -2.66 11.31 -51.58
C LEU A 7 -2.14 10.09 -50.80
N VAL A 8 -0.92 10.15 -50.26
CA VAL A 8 -0.36 9.07 -49.43
C VAL A 8 -1.08 8.98 -48.08
N VAL A 9 -1.41 10.10 -47.45
CA VAL A 9 -2.16 10.11 -46.19
C VAL A 9 -3.60 9.63 -46.41
N ALA A 10 -4.26 10.04 -47.50
CA ALA A 10 -5.61 9.57 -47.83
C ALA A 10 -5.64 8.06 -48.13
N ALA A 11 -4.63 7.52 -48.82
CA ALA A 11 -4.53 6.08 -49.09
C ALA A 11 -4.31 5.26 -47.81
N LEU A 12 -3.56 5.79 -46.83
CA LEU A 12 -3.33 5.12 -45.55
C LEU A 12 -4.59 5.10 -44.67
N VAL A 13 -5.42 6.14 -44.73
CA VAL A 13 -6.71 6.21 -44.02
C VAL A 13 -7.75 5.30 -44.67
N LEU A 14 -7.78 5.19 -46.01
CA LEU A 14 -8.69 4.28 -46.70
C LEU A 14 -8.31 2.81 -46.52
N ALA A 15 -7.03 2.47 -46.41
CA ALA A 15 -6.57 1.11 -46.08
C ALA A 15 -6.83 0.70 -44.62
N SER A 16 -7.14 1.66 -43.74
CA SER A 16 -7.49 1.45 -42.33
C SER A 16 -9.00 1.22 -42.13
N CYS A 17 -9.83 1.39 -43.16
CA CYS A 17 -11.24 0.99 -43.13
C CYS A 17 -11.34 -0.41 -43.71
N GLY A 18 -11.38 -1.39 -42.80
CA GLY A 18 -11.34 -2.81 -43.09
C GLY A 18 -12.43 -3.29 -44.04
N GLU A 19 -12.04 -4.27 -44.86
CA GLU A 19 -12.90 -5.13 -45.65
C GLU A 19 -13.93 -5.80 -44.72
N ALA A 20 -15.21 -5.54 -44.95
CA ALA A 20 -16.30 -6.23 -44.28
C ALA A 20 -16.33 -7.69 -44.75
N VAL A 21 -15.81 -8.60 -43.91
CA VAL A 21 -16.02 -10.04 -44.06
C VAL A 21 -17.51 -10.32 -43.82
N PRO A 22 -18.24 -10.89 -44.80
CA PRO A 22 -19.64 -11.21 -44.62
C PRO A 22 -19.74 -12.58 -43.94
N GLY A 23 -20.16 -12.56 -42.68
CA GLY A 23 -20.59 -13.75 -41.96
C GLY A 23 -19.52 -14.33 -41.03
N GLU A 24 -19.54 -13.86 -39.80
CA GLU A 24 -19.44 -14.72 -38.62
C GLU A 24 -20.28 -14.02 -37.54
N GLN A 25 -21.21 -14.74 -36.92
CA GLN A 25 -21.97 -14.23 -35.78
C GLN A 25 -20.98 -14.02 -34.63
N GLU A 26 -20.72 -12.78 -34.24
CA GLU A 26 -20.14 -12.52 -32.92
C GLU A 26 -21.32 -12.34 -31.96
N GLU A 27 -21.42 -13.34 -31.10
CA GLU A 27 -22.35 -13.50 -30.00
C GLU A 27 -22.37 -12.23 -29.16
N GLU A 28 -23.57 -11.69 -28.89
CA GLU A 28 -23.73 -10.77 -27.77
C GLU A 28 -23.35 -11.57 -26.51
N GLU A 29 -22.14 -11.36 -26.00
CA GLU A 29 -21.79 -11.70 -24.63
C GLU A 29 -22.80 -10.97 -23.74
N GLU A 30 -23.80 -11.72 -23.28
CA GLU A 30 -24.55 -11.33 -22.08
C GLU A 30 -23.50 -11.11 -21.00
N GLU A 31 -23.32 -9.86 -20.56
CA GLU A 31 -22.61 -9.55 -19.32
C GLU A 31 -23.41 -10.21 -18.19
N GLU A 32 -23.07 -11.47 -17.91
CA GLU A 32 -23.31 -12.12 -16.63
C GLU A 32 -22.94 -11.10 -15.55
N PRO A 33 -23.86 -10.70 -14.65
CA PRO A 33 -23.46 -9.87 -13.54
C PRO A 33 -22.39 -10.66 -12.81
N VAL A 34 -21.15 -10.17 -12.82
CA VAL A 34 -20.05 -10.70 -12.01
C VAL A 34 -20.56 -10.66 -10.58
N GLY A 35 -21.13 -11.79 -10.17
CA GLY A 35 -21.60 -11.99 -8.81
C GLY A 35 -20.40 -11.71 -7.96
N GLN A 36 -20.49 -10.63 -7.18
CA GLN A 36 -19.65 -10.49 -6.00
C GLN A 36 -19.97 -11.72 -5.16
N GLN A 37 -19.14 -12.75 -5.32
CA GLN A 37 -19.03 -13.83 -4.37
C GLN A 37 -18.42 -13.18 -3.14
N GLU A 38 -19.27 -12.58 -2.30
CA GLU A 38 -18.99 -12.37 -0.89
C GLU A 38 -18.90 -13.77 -0.29
N GLU A 39 -17.71 -14.39 -0.37
CA GLU A 39 -17.36 -15.47 0.54
C GLU A 39 -17.40 -14.84 1.95
N GLU A 40 -18.50 -15.04 2.67
CA GLU A 40 -18.56 -14.83 4.11
C GLU A 40 -17.56 -15.80 4.75
N GLU A 41 -16.34 -15.32 5.00
CA GLU A 41 -15.44 -15.92 5.98
C GLU A 41 -16.15 -15.85 7.35
N GLU A 42 -16.85 -16.93 7.70
CA GLU A 42 -17.52 -17.10 8.99
C GLU A 42 -16.52 -16.88 10.14
N GLY A 43 -16.53 -15.67 10.70
CA GLY A 43 -15.76 -15.33 11.90
C GLY A 43 -15.08 -13.97 11.87
N ILE A 44 -14.89 -13.35 10.71
CA ILE A 44 -14.29 -12.01 10.65
C ILE A 44 -15.39 -10.96 10.80
N LYS A 45 -15.33 -10.20 11.91
CA LYS A 45 -16.21 -9.03 12.10
C LYS A 45 -15.98 -8.05 10.94
N LYS A 46 -17.00 -7.84 10.11
CA LYS A 46 -16.98 -6.80 9.06
C LYS A 46 -16.77 -5.43 9.72
N VAL A 47 -15.59 -4.85 9.52
CA VAL A 47 -15.24 -3.51 10.01
C VAL A 47 -15.83 -2.49 9.05
N SER A 48 -16.46 -1.45 9.57
CA SER A 48 -17.07 -0.40 8.75
C SER A 48 -16.00 0.43 8.02
N ARG A 49 -16.33 0.96 6.84
CA ARG A 49 -15.36 1.63 5.96
C ARG A 49 -14.70 2.87 6.60
N ASP A 50 -15.40 3.55 7.50
CA ASP A 50 -14.93 4.69 8.27
C ASP A 50 -13.90 4.33 9.36
N GLN A 51 -13.81 3.05 9.74
CA GLN A 51 -12.85 2.53 10.71
C GLN A 51 -11.70 1.73 10.06
N THR A 52 -11.63 1.72 8.72
CA THR A 52 -10.65 0.95 7.96
C THR A 52 -9.68 1.86 7.20
N LEU A 53 -8.39 1.71 7.49
CA LEU A 53 -7.30 2.29 6.70
C LEU A 53 -6.82 1.25 5.68
N ILE A 54 -6.95 1.56 4.38
CA ILE A 54 -6.42 0.74 3.29
C ILE A 54 -5.14 1.40 2.79
N LEU A 55 -4.02 0.71 2.94
CA LEU A 55 -2.69 1.17 2.54
C LEU A 55 -2.31 0.55 1.20
N ILE A 56 -1.74 1.36 0.31
CA ILE A 56 -1.21 0.93 -1.00
C ILE A 56 0.21 1.49 -1.11
N TRP A 57 1.17 0.65 -1.48
CA TRP A 57 2.55 1.07 -1.69
C TRP A 57 2.80 1.52 -3.12
N SER A 58 3.79 2.39 -3.29
CA SER A 58 4.29 2.78 -4.61
C SER A 58 5.14 1.65 -5.21
N GLY A 59 4.87 1.28 -6.45
CA GLY A 59 5.60 0.22 -7.18
C GLY A 59 4.68 -0.59 -8.08
N THR A 60 5.23 -1.51 -8.87
CA THR A 60 4.47 -2.37 -9.78
C THR A 60 3.56 -3.34 -9.04
N GLU A 61 3.92 -3.70 -7.80
CA GLU A 61 3.25 -4.74 -7.02
C GLU A 61 2.08 -4.19 -6.19
N GLY A 62 2.09 -2.88 -5.85
CA GLY A 62 0.99 -2.17 -5.17
C GLY A 62 0.59 -2.70 -3.78
N ARG A 63 1.18 -3.80 -3.31
CA ARG A 63 0.79 -4.56 -2.11
C ARG A 63 1.99 -4.83 -1.21
N TYR A 64 1.70 -5.13 0.06
CA TYR A 64 2.69 -5.70 0.98
C TYR A 64 3.09 -7.10 0.48
N VAL A 65 4.37 -7.27 0.16
CA VAL A 65 4.93 -8.54 -0.34
C VAL A 65 5.51 -9.40 0.77
N ASP A 66 5.76 -8.82 1.93
CA ASP A 66 6.43 -9.42 3.08
C ASP A 66 5.51 -9.47 4.31
N TYR A 67 4.24 -9.83 4.08
CA TYR A 67 3.20 -9.96 5.11
C TYR A 67 3.50 -11.03 6.18
N GLU A 68 4.58 -11.80 6.03
CA GLU A 68 5.08 -12.77 7.00
C GLU A 68 6.23 -12.22 7.88
N LEU A 69 6.80 -11.06 7.54
CA LEU A 69 7.99 -10.50 8.17
C LEU A 69 7.65 -9.43 9.22
N TRP A 70 7.16 -9.86 10.37
CA TRP A 70 6.79 -8.96 11.47
C TRP A 70 7.90 -8.68 12.48
N ASN A 71 9.04 -9.37 12.37
CA ASN A 71 10.16 -9.18 13.28
C ASN A 71 11.06 -8.02 12.79
N PRO A 72 11.13 -6.87 13.51
CA PRO A 72 11.96 -5.72 13.11
C PRO A 72 13.47 -6.02 13.10
N PHE A 73 13.91 -7.08 13.79
CA PHE A 73 15.32 -7.47 13.88
C PHE A 73 15.73 -8.51 12.83
N ALA A 74 14.79 -8.97 11.99
CA ALA A 74 15.09 -9.91 10.93
C ALA A 74 15.72 -9.22 9.71
N ILE A 75 16.56 -9.96 8.97
CA ILE A 75 17.17 -9.47 7.73
C ILE A 75 16.07 -9.23 6.69
N GLY A 76 16.14 -8.09 6.01
CA GLY A 76 15.12 -7.67 5.04
C GLY A 76 13.96 -6.88 5.66
N SER A 77 13.87 -6.83 7.00
CA SER A 77 12.89 -5.97 7.67
C SER A 77 13.22 -4.50 7.42
N ASN A 78 12.18 -3.69 7.25
CA ASN A 78 12.31 -2.25 7.11
C ASN A 78 11.19 -1.54 7.89
N HIS A 79 11.36 -0.23 8.10
CA HIS A 79 10.42 0.59 8.87
C HIS A 79 9.05 0.78 8.18
N GLN A 80 8.98 0.55 6.86
CA GLN A 80 7.78 0.74 6.04
C GLN A 80 6.82 -0.44 6.17
N ASN A 81 7.37 -1.63 6.42
CA ASN A 81 6.64 -2.88 6.27
C ASN A 81 5.81 -3.28 7.50
N GLY A 82 5.42 -2.29 8.32
CA GLY A 82 4.48 -2.48 9.42
C GLY A 82 5.04 -2.73 10.83
N PRO A 83 6.36 -2.90 11.11
CA PRO A 83 6.82 -3.01 12.50
C PRO A 83 6.37 -1.86 13.40
N GLY A 84 6.22 -0.65 12.87
CA GLY A 84 5.72 0.51 13.63
C GLY A 84 4.26 0.39 14.12
N ILE A 85 3.50 -0.61 13.68
CA ILE A 85 2.12 -0.87 14.16
C ILE A 85 2.13 -1.65 15.47
N PHE A 86 3.08 -2.57 15.64
CA PHE A 86 3.13 -3.49 16.78
C PHE A 86 4.17 -3.11 17.83
N TYR A 87 5.23 -2.42 17.41
CA TYR A 87 6.35 -2.09 18.29
C TYR A 87 6.40 -0.60 18.57
N GLU A 88 6.33 -0.28 19.86
CA GLU A 88 6.43 1.07 20.37
C GLU A 88 7.81 1.31 21.00
N PRO A 89 8.48 2.45 20.68
CA PRO A 89 9.78 2.78 21.23
C PRO A 89 9.66 3.37 22.65
N LEU A 90 10.81 3.57 23.29
CA LEU A 90 10.90 4.25 24.58
C LEU A 90 10.53 5.74 24.47
N TYR A 91 11.01 6.39 23.41
CA TYR A 91 10.77 7.78 23.04
C TYR A 91 10.53 7.86 21.53
N TYR A 92 9.61 8.73 21.11
CA TYR A 92 9.48 9.15 19.72
C TYR A 92 10.26 10.44 19.51
N TYR A 93 10.99 10.53 18.41
CA TYR A 93 11.62 11.79 18.01
C TYR A 93 10.77 12.50 16.95
N SER A 94 10.40 13.75 17.21
CA SER A 94 9.70 14.59 16.24
C SER A 94 10.70 15.47 15.49
N ALA A 95 10.94 15.15 14.20
CA ALA A 95 11.81 15.96 13.35
C ALA A 95 11.24 17.37 13.05
N PHE A 96 9.93 17.58 13.23
CA PHE A 96 9.29 18.87 12.97
C PHE A 96 9.44 19.87 14.12
N ASP A 97 9.54 19.37 15.35
CA ASP A 97 9.55 20.18 16.57
C ASP A 97 10.82 19.96 17.41
N ASP A 98 11.81 19.26 16.83
CA ASP A 98 13.12 18.92 17.42
C ASP A 98 13.02 18.47 18.88
N LYS A 99 12.08 17.57 19.16
CA LYS A 99 11.78 17.11 20.52
C LYS A 99 11.62 15.61 20.61
N GLU A 100 12.06 15.09 21.74
CA GLU A 100 11.76 13.73 22.17
C GLU A 100 10.44 13.71 22.93
N ILE A 101 9.55 12.81 22.52
CA ILE A 101 8.24 12.60 23.08
C ILE A 101 8.32 11.29 23.89
N PRO A 102 8.20 11.36 25.23
CA PRO A 102 8.18 10.15 26.06
C PRO A 102 6.99 9.27 25.69
N TRP A 103 7.22 7.98 25.54
CA TRP A 103 6.18 7.01 25.22
C TRP A 103 6.07 5.89 26.25
N LEU A 104 6.98 4.91 26.24
CA LEU A 104 7.04 3.86 27.27
C LEU A 104 7.80 4.29 28.53
N SER A 105 8.60 5.34 28.44
CA SER A 105 9.31 5.91 29.59
C SER A 105 8.55 7.11 30.12
N PRO A 106 8.31 7.23 31.44
CA PRO A 106 8.12 8.55 32.01
C PRO A 106 9.35 9.39 31.67
N ALA A 107 9.18 10.67 31.33
CA ALA A 107 10.26 11.60 30.95
C ALA A 107 11.41 11.74 31.99
N ALA A 108 11.32 11.06 33.13
CA ALA A 108 12.32 11.01 34.16
C ALA A 108 13.51 10.12 33.77
N ILE A 109 14.61 10.77 33.42
CA ILE A 109 15.93 10.14 33.36
C ILE A 109 16.46 10.01 34.79
N VAL A 110 16.88 8.80 35.18
CA VAL A 110 17.31 8.51 36.56
C VAL A 110 18.79 8.84 36.74
N THR A 111 19.63 8.44 35.79
CA THR A 111 21.07 8.76 35.78
C THR A 111 21.59 8.91 34.35
N VAL A 112 22.44 9.92 34.13
CA VAL A 112 23.21 10.11 32.90
C VAL A 112 24.68 10.23 33.27
N SER A 113 25.52 9.40 32.68
CA SER A 113 26.96 9.57 32.63
C SER A 113 27.45 9.38 31.19
N SER A 114 28.69 9.72 30.89
CA SER A 114 29.27 9.48 29.57
C SER A 114 29.30 8.00 29.15
N ALA A 115 29.11 7.08 30.11
CA ALA A 115 29.15 5.63 29.88
C ALA A 115 27.81 4.93 30.18
N SER A 116 26.82 5.61 30.76
CA SER A 116 25.59 4.96 31.24
C SER A 116 24.38 5.88 31.16
N LEU A 117 23.27 5.33 30.68
CA LEU A 117 21.96 5.97 30.70
C LEU A 117 20.96 5.03 31.38
N THR A 118 20.32 5.50 32.45
CA THR A 118 19.27 4.74 33.15
C THR A 118 17.94 5.45 33.02
N LEU A 119 16.94 4.74 32.48
CA LEU A 119 15.59 5.26 32.28
C LEU A 119 14.59 4.45 33.11
N SER A 120 13.57 5.14 33.61
CA SER A 120 12.40 4.47 34.19
C SER A 120 11.41 4.11 33.08
N ILE A 121 10.61 3.07 33.28
CA ILE A 121 9.53 2.66 32.35
C ILE A 121 8.18 2.74 33.06
N PHE A 122 7.11 3.00 32.30
CA PHE A 122 5.76 2.94 32.86
C PHE A 122 5.45 1.54 33.35
N ARG A 123 4.85 1.45 34.54
CA ARG A 123 4.44 0.17 35.11
C ARG A 123 3.09 -0.22 34.52
N THR A 124 3.07 -1.26 33.71
CA THR A 124 1.83 -1.90 33.26
C THR A 124 1.27 -2.73 34.41
N THR A 125 0.14 -2.32 34.98
CA THR A 125 -0.66 -3.21 35.85
C THR A 125 -1.53 -4.06 34.94
N VAL A 126 -1.24 -5.36 34.88
CA VAL A 126 -2.06 -6.38 34.23
C VAL A 126 -3.02 -6.99 35.25
#